data_AF-A0A3B1JU96-F1
#
_entry.id   AF-A0A3B1JU96-F1
#
_cell.length_a   1.000
_cell.length_b   1.000
_cell.length_c   1.000
_cell.angle_alpha   90.00
_cell.angle_beta   90.00
_cell.angle_gamma   90.00
#
_symmetry.space_group_name_H-M   'P 1'
#
loop_
_entity.id
_entity.type
_entity.pdbx_description
1 polymer ?
#
loop_
_entity_poly.entity_id
_entity_poly.type
_entity_poly.pdbx_seq_one_letter_code
_entity_poly.pdbx_strand_id
1 'polypeptide(L)'
;MVFSPHLMFLTLLVLASHMMLGDAVVTVTRISASGLAVDESGTKPDPYIKAWCNGVYGGKTSSGSNNSSPSWIVKFDFSDCKAGHTLKLEVWDKNLFFDKLLGSCSHKVLSGSNTSRCTLIKGFFLTSLIILRCALAVIFTGLYHA
;
A
#
# COMPACT_ATOMS: atom_id res chain seq x y z
N MET A 1 17.60 45.04 18.71
CA MET A 1 16.24 44.44 18.70
C MET A 1 16.36 43.02 19.19
N VAL A 2 15.94 42.77 20.44
CA VAL A 2 15.94 41.41 21.02
C VAL A 2 14.60 40.79 20.64
N PHE A 3 14.62 39.78 19.77
CA PHE A 3 13.41 39.03 19.48
C PHE A 3 12.92 38.38 20.78
N SER A 4 11.64 38.57 21.11
CA SER A 4 11.04 37.98 22.31
C SER A 4 11.24 36.45 22.25
N PRO A 5 11.82 35.81 23.29
CA PRO A 5 12.07 34.37 23.30
C PRO A 5 10.76 33.57 23.13
N HIS A 6 9.63 34.14 23.58
CA HIS A 6 8.30 33.57 23.41
C HIS A 6 7.88 33.51 21.92
N LEU A 7 8.23 34.54 21.15
CA LEU A 7 7.91 34.61 19.72
C LEU A 7 8.79 33.65 18.91
N MET A 8 10.05 33.47 19.32
CA MET A 8 10.94 32.47 18.73
C MET A 8 10.47 31.04 19.01
N PHE A 9 9.98 30.77 20.23
CA PHE A 9 9.45 29.46 20.59
C PHE A 9 8.15 29.12 19.84
N LEU A 10 7.24 30.09 19.73
CA LEU A 10 5.99 29.92 18.97
C LEU A 10 6.26 29.67 17.49
N THR A 11 7.16 30.44 16.88
CA THR A 11 7.55 30.22 15.47
C THR A 11 8.21 28.85 15.27
N LEU A 12 9.05 28.40 16.20
CA LEU A 12 9.65 27.05 16.16
C LEU A 12 8.59 25.95 16.24
N LEU A 13 7.61 26.06 17.15
CA LEU A 13 6.50 25.09 17.26
C LEU A 13 5.63 25.06 16.00
N VAL A 14 5.38 26.24 15.43
CA VAL A 14 4.60 26.42 14.20
C VAL A 14 5.35 25.78 13.02
N LEU A 15 6.63 26.10 12.79
CA LEU A 15 7.47 25.42 11.79
C LEU A 15 7.56 23.90 12.01
N ALA A 16 7.75 23.45 13.25
CA ALA A 16 7.77 22.02 13.56
C ALA A 16 6.45 21.33 13.20
N SER A 17 5.31 21.98 13.49
CA SER A 17 3.99 21.45 13.14
C SER A 17 3.73 21.41 11.62
N HIS A 18 4.31 22.34 10.85
CA HIS A 18 4.25 22.32 9.38
C HIS A 18 5.08 21.17 8.80
N MET A 19 6.21 20.84 9.41
CA MET A 19 7.06 19.72 8.99
C MET A 19 6.41 18.34 9.27
N MET A 20 5.42 18.27 10.18
CA MET A 20 4.62 17.04 10.42
C MET A 20 3.75 16.64 9.22
N LEU A 21 3.46 17.58 8.32
CA LEU A 21 2.67 17.35 7.12
C LEU A 21 3.52 16.95 5.90
N GLY A 22 4.85 16.96 6.02
CA GLY A 22 5.76 17.10 4.88
C GLY A 22 6.07 15.84 4.08
N ASP A 23 6.07 14.65 4.68
CA ASP A 23 6.31 13.41 3.93
C ASP A 23 5.57 12.26 4.63
N ALA A 24 4.68 11.61 3.90
CA ALA A 24 4.02 10.40 4.38
C ALA A 24 4.01 9.39 3.25
N VAL A 25 4.70 8.27 3.46
CA VAL A 25 4.78 7.21 2.47
C VAL A 25 3.78 6.12 2.82
N VAL A 26 2.94 5.77 1.85
CA VAL A 26 2.10 4.58 1.94
C VAL A 26 2.88 3.39 1.40
N THR A 27 3.13 2.42 2.26
CA THR A 27 3.72 1.13 1.91
C THR A 27 2.64 0.05 1.89
N VAL A 28 2.60 -0.74 0.83
CA VAL A 28 1.78 -1.97 0.74
C VAL A 28 2.70 -3.17 0.66
N THR A 29 2.51 -4.15 1.55
CA THR A 29 3.33 -5.36 1.63
C THR A 29 2.52 -6.55 2.14
N ARG A 30 3.17 -7.70 2.35
CA ARG A 30 2.56 -8.97 2.83
C ARG A 30 1.29 -9.31 2.05
N ILE A 31 1.37 -9.23 0.74
CA ILE A 31 0.23 -9.45 -0.14
C ILE A 31 0.10 -10.95 -0.39
N SER A 32 -1.09 -11.50 -0.18
CA SER A 32 -1.42 -12.89 -0.50
C SER A 32 -2.86 -13.01 -0.98
N ALA A 33 -3.11 -13.98 -1.84
CA ALA A 33 -4.46 -14.37 -2.23
C ALA A 33 -4.70 -15.85 -1.95
N SER A 34 -5.96 -16.23 -1.78
CA SER A 34 -6.36 -17.62 -1.60
C SER A 34 -7.62 -17.96 -2.37
N GLY A 35 -7.61 -19.17 -2.91
CA GLY A 35 -8.76 -19.80 -3.56
C GLY A 35 -8.97 -19.44 -5.02
N LEU A 36 -8.11 -18.64 -5.66
CA LEU A 36 -8.32 -18.13 -7.03
C LEU A 36 -8.80 -19.23 -8.00
N ALA A 37 -9.89 -18.92 -8.72
CA ALA A 37 -10.56 -19.85 -9.62
C ALA A 37 -9.60 -20.44 -10.64
N VAL A 38 -9.74 -21.74 -10.82
CA VAL A 38 -9.27 -22.44 -12.01
C VAL A 38 -10.10 -21.96 -13.20
N ASP A 39 -9.47 -21.79 -14.35
CA ASP A 39 -10.20 -21.45 -15.56
C ASP A 39 -11.09 -22.61 -16.05
N GLU A 40 -11.91 -22.37 -17.08
CA GLU A 40 -12.83 -23.37 -17.63
C GLU A 40 -12.11 -24.59 -18.24
N SER A 41 -10.81 -24.46 -18.52
CA SER A 41 -9.96 -25.51 -19.08
C SER A 41 -9.29 -26.36 -18.01
N GLY A 42 -9.49 -26.06 -16.71
CA GLY A 42 -8.83 -26.75 -15.61
C GLY A 42 -7.40 -26.24 -15.33
N THR A 43 -6.97 -25.15 -15.96
CA THR A 43 -5.65 -24.54 -15.78
C THR A 43 -5.67 -23.58 -14.61
N LYS A 44 -4.65 -23.67 -13.75
CA LYS A 44 -4.50 -22.75 -12.62
C LYS A 44 -4.04 -21.39 -13.14
N PRO A 45 -4.46 -20.28 -12.50
CA PRO A 45 -4.06 -18.96 -12.94
C PRO A 45 -2.55 -18.72 -12.74
N ASP A 46 -2.02 -17.77 -13.50
CA ASP A 46 -0.67 -17.21 -13.39
C ASP A 46 -0.75 -15.80 -12.75
N PRO A 47 -1.01 -15.68 -11.43
CA PRO A 47 -1.52 -14.44 -10.87
C PRO A 47 -0.43 -13.40 -10.59
N TYR A 48 -0.77 -12.13 -10.79
CA TYR A 48 0.04 -10.98 -10.41
C TYR A 48 -0.82 -9.81 -9.92
N ILE A 49 -0.21 -8.86 -9.22
CA ILE A 49 -0.89 -7.69 -8.67
C ILE A 49 -0.51 -6.43 -9.43
N LYS A 50 -1.49 -5.54 -9.68
CA LYS A 50 -1.26 -4.12 -9.98
C LYS A 50 -1.71 -3.28 -8.80
N ALA A 51 -0.89 -2.33 -8.37
CA ALA A 51 -1.20 -1.44 -7.26
C ALA A 51 -1.40 -0.01 -7.74
N TRP A 52 -2.39 0.66 -7.16
CA TRP A 52 -2.77 2.02 -7.48
C TRP A 52 -3.09 2.80 -6.20
N CYS A 53 -2.76 4.09 -6.14
CA CYS A 53 -3.28 4.99 -5.13
C CYS A 53 -3.89 6.22 -5.78
N ASN A 54 -5.18 6.47 -5.49
CA ASN A 54 -5.95 7.60 -6.01
C ASN A 54 -5.84 7.76 -7.54
N GLY A 55 -5.83 6.64 -8.27
CA GLY A 55 -5.69 6.61 -9.72
C GLY A 55 -4.24 6.62 -10.24
N VAL A 56 -3.24 6.86 -9.38
CA VAL A 56 -1.81 6.82 -9.76
C VAL A 56 -1.28 5.40 -9.72
N TYR A 57 -0.59 4.98 -10.77
CA TYR A 57 0.01 3.64 -10.88
C TYR A 57 1.25 3.51 -10.00
N GLY A 58 1.29 2.47 -9.17
CA GLY A 58 2.44 2.17 -8.30
C GLY A 58 3.30 0.99 -8.76
N GLY A 59 2.94 0.35 -9.87
CA GLY A 59 3.67 -0.81 -10.41
C GLY A 59 2.90 -2.12 -10.31
N LYS A 60 3.59 -3.21 -10.65
CA LYS A 60 3.06 -4.58 -10.61
C LYS A 60 4.09 -5.59 -10.13
N THR A 61 3.62 -6.75 -9.67
CA THR A 61 4.49 -7.89 -9.38
C THR A 61 4.85 -8.66 -10.64
N SER A 62 5.84 -9.55 -10.53
CA SER A 62 5.95 -10.69 -11.44
C SER A 62 4.71 -11.60 -11.32
N SER A 63 4.41 -12.33 -12.39
CA SER A 63 3.41 -13.39 -12.39
C SER A 63 3.94 -14.61 -11.65
N GLY A 64 3.12 -15.15 -10.74
CA GLY A 64 3.29 -16.53 -10.28
C GLY A 64 2.92 -17.50 -11.40
N SER A 65 3.39 -18.75 -11.33
CA SER A 65 2.97 -19.78 -12.28
C SER A 65 2.02 -20.78 -11.60
N ASN A 66 0.89 -21.05 -12.25
CA ASN A 66 -0.09 -22.08 -11.89
C ASN A 66 -0.44 -22.12 -10.39
N ASN A 67 -0.79 -20.96 -9.81
CA ASN A 67 -0.95 -20.82 -8.37
C ASN A 67 -2.28 -20.18 -7.98
N SER A 68 -3.17 -20.97 -7.38
CA SER A 68 -4.46 -20.49 -6.86
C SER A 68 -4.39 -19.81 -5.49
N SER A 69 -3.26 -19.93 -4.79
CA SER A 69 -3.03 -19.32 -3.47
C SER A 69 -1.66 -18.63 -3.39
N PRO A 70 -1.42 -17.60 -4.23
CA PRO A 70 -0.12 -16.94 -4.31
C PRO A 70 0.18 -16.07 -3.08
N SER A 71 1.46 -15.96 -2.77
CA SER A 71 2.01 -14.91 -1.91
C SER A 71 3.07 -14.14 -2.70
N TRP A 72 3.09 -12.82 -2.57
CA TRP A 72 4.03 -11.96 -3.29
C TRP A 72 4.98 -11.29 -2.30
N ILE A 73 6.27 -11.56 -2.44
CA ILE A 73 7.34 -10.88 -1.70
C ILE A 73 7.65 -9.57 -2.43
N VAL A 74 6.81 -8.57 -2.20
CA VAL A 74 6.90 -7.25 -2.84
C VAL A 74 6.60 -6.14 -1.84
N LYS A 75 7.09 -4.94 -2.16
CA LYS A 75 6.76 -3.69 -1.49
C LYS A 75 6.35 -2.66 -2.55
N PHE A 76 5.17 -2.08 -2.41
CA PHE A 76 4.76 -0.91 -3.19
C PHE A 76 4.84 0.31 -2.30
N ASP A 77 5.63 1.30 -2.68
CA ASP A 77 5.74 2.57 -1.96
C ASP A 77 5.11 3.69 -2.80
N PHE A 78 4.23 4.46 -2.18
CA PHE A 78 3.57 5.62 -2.78
C PHE A 78 3.90 6.86 -1.95
N SER A 79 4.75 7.74 -2.48
CA SER A 79 5.13 9.02 -1.87
C SER A 79 3.98 10.04 -1.88
N ASP A 80 3.16 10.05 -2.94
CA ASP A 80 2.09 11.04 -3.11
C ASP A 80 0.73 10.58 -2.55
N CYS A 81 0.70 9.40 -1.92
CA CYS A 81 -0.51 8.81 -1.38
C CYS A 81 -0.73 9.28 0.07
N LYS A 82 -1.92 9.83 0.35
CA LYS A 82 -2.24 10.46 1.64
C LYS A 82 -3.32 9.69 2.39
N ALA A 83 -3.46 9.97 3.68
CA ALA A 83 -4.62 9.52 4.44
C ALA A 83 -5.93 9.94 3.73
N GLY A 84 -6.92 9.04 3.67
CA GLY A 84 -8.19 9.26 2.97
C GLY A 84 -8.15 9.03 1.45
N HIS A 85 -6.96 8.89 0.83
CA HIS A 85 -6.87 8.42 -0.55
C HIS A 85 -7.35 6.98 -0.67
N THR A 86 -7.79 6.61 -1.87
CA THR A 86 -8.21 5.23 -2.16
C THR A 86 -7.02 4.43 -2.69
N LEU A 87 -6.53 3.47 -1.91
CA LEU A 87 -5.60 2.45 -2.39
C LEU A 87 -6.41 1.33 -3.07
N LYS A 88 -6.01 0.96 -4.30
CA LYS A 88 -6.63 -0.11 -5.08
C LYS A 88 -5.60 -1.15 -5.47
N LEU A 89 -5.88 -2.41 -5.18
CA LEU A 89 -5.11 -3.57 -5.62
C LEU A 89 -5.95 -4.36 -6.61
N GLU A 90 -5.37 -4.70 -7.76
CA GLU A 90 -6.00 -5.54 -8.77
C GLU A 90 -5.24 -6.85 -8.89
N VAL A 91 -5.97 -7.97 -8.91
CA VAL A 91 -5.42 -9.31 -9.16
C VAL A 91 -5.69 -9.66 -10.60
N TRP A 92 -4.63 -9.98 -11.33
CA TRP A 92 -4.65 -10.31 -12.74
C TRP A 92 -4.11 -11.72 -12.95
N ASP A 93 -4.62 -12.38 -13.98
CA ASP A 93 -4.15 -13.67 -14.47
C ASP A 93 -3.44 -13.47 -15.81
N LYS A 94 -2.17 -13.88 -15.87
CA LYS A 94 -1.35 -13.71 -17.07
C LYS A 94 -1.72 -14.76 -18.12
N ASN A 95 -1.96 -14.31 -19.35
CA ASN A 95 -2.28 -15.19 -20.48
C ASN A 95 -1.44 -14.83 -21.71
N LEU A 96 -1.34 -15.74 -22.68
CA LEU A 96 -0.51 -15.53 -23.89
C LEU A 96 -0.92 -14.31 -24.71
N PHE A 97 -2.23 -14.03 -24.79
CA PHE A 97 -2.76 -12.96 -25.63
C PHE A 97 -3.26 -11.77 -24.81
N PHE A 98 -4.09 -12.02 -23.78
CA PHE A 98 -4.70 -10.95 -22.98
C PHE A 98 -4.84 -11.35 -21.52
N ASP A 99 -4.18 -10.60 -20.64
CA ASP A 99 -4.30 -10.81 -19.19
C ASP A 99 -5.74 -10.54 -18.72
N LYS A 100 -6.22 -11.40 -17.82
CA LYS A 100 -7.60 -11.36 -17.32
C LYS A 100 -7.64 -10.78 -15.92
N LEU A 101 -8.48 -9.77 -15.69
CA LEU A 101 -8.74 -9.27 -14.34
C LEU A 101 -9.54 -10.32 -13.55
N LEU A 102 -8.97 -10.82 -12.46
CA LEU A 102 -9.64 -11.76 -11.55
C LEU A 102 -10.48 -11.04 -10.49
N GLY A 103 -10.07 -9.84 -10.10
CA GLY A 103 -10.81 -9.02 -9.16
C GLY A 103 -9.99 -7.82 -8.69
N SER A 104 -10.63 -6.94 -7.93
CA SER A 104 -9.94 -5.81 -7.31
C SER A 104 -10.45 -5.56 -5.90
N CYS A 105 -9.60 -4.94 -5.09
CA CYS A 105 -9.95 -4.49 -3.77
C CYS A 105 -9.54 -3.03 -3.60
N SER A 106 -10.42 -2.23 -2.99
CA SER A 106 -10.16 -0.82 -2.72
C SER A 106 -10.40 -0.49 -1.26
N HIS A 107 -9.47 0.24 -0.65
CA HIS A 107 -9.56 0.69 0.74
C HIS A 107 -9.12 2.14 0.88
N LYS A 108 -9.69 2.81 1.88
CA LYS A 108 -9.19 4.11 2.32
C LYS A 108 -7.89 3.93 3.08
N VAL A 109 -6.89 4.73 2.75
CA VAL A 109 -5.63 4.77 3.48
C VAL A 109 -5.90 5.42 4.84
N LEU A 110 -5.55 4.69 5.90
CA LEU A 110 -5.63 5.15 7.28
C LEU A 110 -4.21 5.31 7.84
N SER A 111 -4.03 6.24 8.77
CA SER A 111 -2.77 6.40 9.50
C SER A 111 -2.41 5.13 10.27
N GLY A 112 -1.11 4.84 10.35
CA GLY A 112 -0.61 3.66 11.05
C GLY A 112 -0.55 2.41 10.17
N SER A 113 -0.61 1.23 10.80
CA SER A 113 -0.46 -0.07 10.15
C SER A 113 -1.77 -0.84 10.19
N ASN A 114 -2.34 -1.15 9.03
CA ASN A 114 -3.65 -1.77 8.89
C ASN A 114 -3.56 -3.00 7.98
N THR A 115 -4.07 -4.12 8.47
CA THR A 115 -4.24 -5.33 7.65
C THR A 115 -5.58 -5.26 6.95
N SER A 116 -5.58 -5.32 5.62
CA SER A 116 -6.79 -5.37 4.81
C SER A 116 -7.04 -6.79 4.31
N ARG A 117 -8.30 -7.23 4.37
CA ARG A 117 -8.77 -8.48 3.78
C ARG A 117 -10.02 -8.18 2.95
N CYS A 118 -10.04 -8.68 1.72
CA CYS A 118 -11.11 -8.45 0.77
C CYS A 118 -11.57 -9.74 0.12
N THR A 119 -12.86 -9.84 -0.15
CA THR A 119 -13.42 -10.92 -0.98
C THR A 119 -13.45 -10.46 -2.43
N LEU A 120 -12.81 -11.22 -3.32
CA LEU A 120 -12.83 -11.00 -4.76
C LEU A 120 -14.01 -11.72 -5.41
N ILE A 121 -14.29 -11.37 -6.66
CA ILE A 121 -15.35 -11.98 -7.46
C ILE A 121 -15.10 -13.49 -7.53
N LYS A 122 -16.13 -14.29 -7.20
CA LYS A 122 -16.11 -15.76 -7.05
C LYS A 122 -15.58 -16.32 -5.71
N GLY A 123 -15.50 -15.50 -4.66
CA GLY A 123 -15.32 -15.99 -3.27
C GLY A 123 -13.88 -16.17 -2.81
N PHE A 124 -12.93 -15.60 -3.53
CA PHE A 124 -11.50 -15.63 -3.18
C PHE A 124 -11.16 -14.54 -2.19
N PHE A 125 -10.06 -14.70 -1.46
CA PHE A 125 -9.61 -13.68 -0.51
C PHE A 125 -8.32 -13.05 -0.98
N LEU A 126 -8.20 -11.74 -0.85
CA LEU A 126 -6.96 -10.98 -0.96
C LEU A 126 -6.65 -10.38 0.41
N THR A 127 -5.44 -10.60 0.91
CA THR A 127 -4.94 -10.01 2.16
C THR A 127 -3.70 -9.17 1.87
N SER A 128 -3.57 -8.02 2.52
CA SER A 128 -2.37 -7.18 2.45
C SER A 128 -2.17 -6.37 3.73
N LEU A 129 -0.93 -5.95 3.98
CA LEU A 129 -0.58 -5.00 5.03
C LEU A 129 -0.33 -3.62 4.42
N ILE A 130 -1.07 -2.63 4.87
CA ILE A 130 -0.97 -1.23 4.43
C ILE A 130 -0.42 -0.41 5.59
N ILE A 131 0.65 0.32 5.36
CA ILE A 131 1.31 1.13 6.38
C ILE A 131 1.41 2.56 5.86
N LEU A 132 0.80 3.52 6.54
CA LEU A 132 1.05 4.94 6.36
C LEU A 132 1.95 5.42 7.50
N ARG A 133 3.20 5.75 7.19
CA ARG A 133 4.13 6.36 8.15
C ARG A 133 4.29 7.83 7.82
N CYS A 134 4.05 8.71 8.80
CA CYS A 134 4.56 10.08 8.75
C CYS A 134 6.07 10.06 8.97
N ALA A 135 6.80 10.92 8.23
CA ALA A 135 8.26 11.04 8.28
C ALA A 135 8.85 11.24 9.69
N LEU A 136 8.09 11.78 10.64
CA LEU A 136 8.59 12.00 12.00
C LEU A 136 8.66 10.78 12.92
N ALA A 137 8.01 9.66 12.58
CA ALA A 137 8.19 8.42 13.35
C ALA A 137 9.61 7.82 13.19
N VAL A 138 10.36 8.26 12.16
CA VAL A 138 11.75 7.82 11.90
C VAL A 138 12.75 8.56 12.79
N ILE A 139 12.48 9.82 13.14
CA ILE A 139 13.41 10.65 13.93
C ILE A 139 13.45 10.18 15.39
N PHE A 140 12.30 9.79 15.96
CA PHE A 140 12.26 9.35 17.37
C PHE A 140 12.86 7.96 17.58
N THR A 141 12.75 7.02 16.63
CA THR A 141 13.31 5.66 16.81
C THR A 141 14.84 5.63 16.76
N GLY A 142 15.49 6.61 16.14
CA GLY A 142 16.95 6.77 16.17
C GLY A 142 17.51 7.46 17.42
N LEU A 143 16.66 8.11 18.24
CA LEU A 143 17.06 8.82 19.47
C LEU A 143 16.88 7.97 20.75
N TYR A 144 16.22 6.80 20.67
CA TYR A 144 16.12 5.84 21.78
C TYR A 144 17.26 4.81 21.79
N HIS A 145 18.29 4.98 20.95
CA HIS A 145 19.46 4.09 20.88
C HIS A 145 20.80 4.87 20.92
N ALA A 146 20.84 6.02 21.60
CA ALA A 146 22.06 6.75 21.94
C ALA A 146 22.05 7.15 23.41
#